data_AF-A0A362X6F0-F1
#
_entry.id   AF-A0A362X6F0-F1
#
_cell.length_a   1.000
_cell.length_b   1.000
_cell.length_c   1.000
_cell.angle_alpha   90.00
_cell.angle_beta   90.00
_cell.angle_gamma   90.00
#
_symmetry.space_group_name_H-M   'P 1'
#
loop_
_entity.id
_entity.type
_entity.pdbx_description
1 polymer ?
#
loop_
_entity_poly.entity_id
_entity_poly.type
_entity_poly.pdbx_seq_one_letter_code
_entity_poly.pdbx_strand_id
1 'polypeptide(L)'
;MMKTLKQLSAFSIIGLVLLFLSSCDDNSDTFTITAPNAPVLADLQITQIELDAANTGNPAIALNWSESDYGQPTAVNYAIQFSMDEAFTAPVTATSVTGRNDITLSVGEVNSAAGNAGLNPFEWGTLYTRVTASLGTQQSEPITSNTLQFDVYPYYNYVFKDYYLVGNGTAPGWDNNANNPPLFRDADNPNLYYYTGFFTKGGGDFNDGRFKVLESRGLWQPQWGVTDNEGDDVIKTEGDIAGNPTTQSNDPGRFGVPSDGYYQFTINFSTKKYTMTPYDASGATTFSGMSIQGSSVATTAMTQLSFDGHIWYAAGIRLTPGEVSFLTDTGATWGSDSSFSGVATNGGASIPVIVEDDYDVWFNTLTGRYILIPLNL
;
A
#
# COMPACT_ATOMS: atom_id res chain seq x y z
N MET A 1 88.35 3.08 7.59
CA MET A 1 87.20 3.46 6.75
C MET A 1 85.83 3.08 7.33
N MET A 2 85.67 1.99 8.08
CA MET A 2 84.36 1.57 8.66
C MET A 2 83.84 2.41 9.85
N LYS A 3 84.69 3.13 10.60
CA LYS A 3 84.24 3.94 11.75
C LYS A 3 83.57 5.26 11.33
N THR A 4 84.02 5.88 10.24
CA THR A 4 83.46 7.14 9.74
C THR A 4 82.12 6.95 9.03
N LEU A 5 81.90 5.83 8.32
CA LEU A 5 80.59 5.50 7.73
C LEU A 5 79.50 5.24 8.79
N LYS A 6 79.83 4.62 9.94
CA LYS A 6 78.88 4.37 11.04
C LYS A 6 78.41 5.64 11.74
N GLN A 7 79.24 6.69 11.76
CA GLN A 7 78.89 7.98 12.36
C GLN A 7 78.02 8.80 11.41
N LEU A 8 78.29 8.79 10.10
CA LEU A 8 77.43 9.41 9.08
C LEU A 8 76.04 8.76 8.98
N SER A 9 75.94 7.43 9.15
CA SER A 9 74.65 6.73 9.18
C SER A 9 73.85 7.02 10.45
N ALA A 10 74.51 7.18 11.61
CA ALA A 10 73.84 7.56 12.85
C ALA A 10 73.29 9.00 12.79
N PHE A 11 74.04 9.94 12.22
CA PHE A 11 73.57 11.32 12.03
C PHE A 11 72.44 11.42 10.98
N SER A 12 72.46 10.61 9.92
CA SER A 12 71.36 10.57 8.94
C SER A 12 70.08 9.96 9.52
N ILE A 13 70.19 8.93 10.37
CA ILE A 13 69.03 8.31 11.04
C ILE A 13 68.43 9.25 12.10
N ILE A 14 69.26 9.96 12.86
CA ILE A 14 68.77 10.96 13.83
C ILE A 14 68.12 12.15 13.12
N GLY A 15 68.67 12.60 11.99
CA GLY A 15 68.05 13.64 11.15
C GLY A 15 66.72 13.20 10.53
N LEU A 16 66.60 11.93 10.12
CA LEU A 16 65.36 11.36 9.59
C LEU A 16 64.29 11.20 10.68
N VAL A 17 64.68 10.81 11.89
CA VAL A 17 63.78 10.69 13.06
C VAL A 17 63.29 12.07 13.53
N LEU A 18 64.11 13.11 13.44
CA LEU A 18 63.70 14.48 13.76
C LEU A 18 62.71 15.07 12.74
N LEU A 19 62.72 14.60 11.48
CA LEU A 19 61.72 14.99 10.46
C LEU A 19 60.34 14.37 10.71
N PHE A 20 60.25 13.25 11.44
CA PHE A 20 58.97 12.63 11.83
C PHE A 20 58.33 13.28 13.06
N LEU A 21 59.03 14.17 13.78
CA LEU A 21 58.51 14.86 14.96
C LEU A 21 57.89 16.25 14.64
N SER A 22 58.03 16.74 13.40
CA SER A 22 57.47 18.03 12.95
C SER A 22 56.28 17.89 11.98
N SER A 23 55.60 16.73 11.96
CA SER A 23 54.52 16.45 10.99
C SER A 23 53.18 16.07 11.63
N CYS A 24 52.89 16.60 12.82
CA CYS A 24 51.52 16.64 13.36
C CYS A 24 51.20 18.08 13.76
N ASP A 25 51.07 18.97 12.77
CA ASP A 25 50.09 20.04 12.94
C ASP A 25 48.73 19.37 12.70
N ASP A 26 48.06 19.02 13.79
CA ASP A 26 46.65 18.67 13.75
C ASP A 26 45.88 19.97 13.47
N ASN A 27 45.93 20.40 12.22
CA ASN A 27 45.19 21.55 11.74
C ASN A 27 43.75 21.14 11.40
N SER A 28 43.17 20.26 12.23
CA SER A 28 41.72 20.11 12.26
C SER A 28 41.17 21.43 12.80
N ASP A 29 40.62 22.25 11.90
CA ASP A 29 39.75 23.35 12.28
C ASP A 29 38.61 22.74 13.10
N THR A 30 38.76 22.75 14.41
CA THR A 30 37.72 22.35 15.35
C THR A 30 36.69 23.47 15.31
N PHE A 31 35.65 23.26 14.51
CA PHE A 31 34.49 24.15 14.49
C PHE A 31 33.86 24.12 15.88
N THR A 32 34.13 25.17 16.64
CA THR A 32 33.42 25.41 17.90
C THR A 32 32.05 25.95 17.54
N ILE A 33 31.02 25.16 17.82
CA ILE A 33 29.64 25.63 17.81
C ILE A 33 29.42 26.50 19.05
N THR A 34 28.68 27.60 18.89
CA THR A 34 28.10 28.28 20.05
C THR A 34 26.90 27.46 20.52
N ALA A 35 26.46 27.60 21.78
CA ALA A 35 25.21 26.99 22.22
C ALA A 35 24.07 27.47 21.29
N PRO A 36 23.47 26.60 20.47
CA PRO A 36 22.57 27.03 19.41
C PRO A 36 21.23 27.49 20.00
N ASN A 37 20.54 28.41 19.32
CA ASN A 37 19.19 28.80 19.73
C ASN A 37 18.15 27.82 19.15
N ALA A 38 17.23 27.39 20.01
CA ALA A 38 16.10 26.57 19.60
C ALA A 38 15.25 27.30 18.55
N PRO A 39 14.77 26.61 17.49
CA PRO A 39 13.79 27.19 16.60
C PRO A 39 12.48 27.42 17.38
N VAL A 40 11.76 28.51 17.10
CA VAL A 40 10.45 28.79 17.69
C VAL A 40 9.39 28.51 16.65
N LEU A 41 8.61 27.46 16.86
CA LEU A 41 7.51 27.06 15.98
C LEU A 41 6.31 27.98 16.22
N ALA A 42 5.83 28.64 15.17
CA ALA A 42 4.70 29.56 15.24
C ALA A 42 3.38 28.82 15.46
N ASP A 43 2.46 29.45 16.20
CA ASP A 43 1.15 28.86 16.52
C ASP A 43 0.36 28.49 15.25
N LEU A 44 -0.28 27.32 15.30
CA LEU A 44 -1.18 26.87 14.26
C LEU A 44 -2.45 27.72 14.24
N GLN A 45 -2.85 28.16 13.04
CA GLN A 45 -4.14 28.84 12.85
C GLN A 45 -5.33 27.87 12.90
N ILE A 46 -5.08 26.59 12.61
CA ILE A 46 -6.07 25.52 12.58
C ILE A 46 -5.62 24.45 13.56
N THR A 47 -6.44 24.17 14.57
CA THR A 47 -6.15 23.19 15.62
C THR A 47 -6.97 21.91 15.49
N GLN A 48 -7.84 21.82 14.48
CA GLN A 48 -8.67 20.65 14.21
C GLN A 48 -8.81 20.45 12.69
N ILE A 49 -8.48 19.26 12.19
CA ILE A 49 -8.40 18.97 10.75
C ILE A 49 -9.01 17.60 10.44
N GLU A 50 -10.07 17.59 9.66
CA GLU A 50 -10.58 16.37 9.06
C GLU A 50 -9.86 16.13 7.73
N LEU A 51 -9.24 14.95 7.58
CA LEU A 51 -8.41 14.63 6.42
C LEU A 51 -9.25 13.94 5.34
N ASP A 52 -9.29 14.54 4.16
CA ASP A 52 -10.11 14.07 3.04
C ASP A 52 -9.31 13.19 2.07
N ALA A 53 -9.67 11.91 2.00
CA ALA A 53 -9.08 10.93 1.10
C ALA A 53 -9.23 11.28 -0.40
N ALA A 54 -10.24 12.07 -0.77
CA ALA A 54 -10.44 12.50 -2.16
C ALA A 54 -9.47 13.61 -2.61
N ASN A 55 -8.85 14.30 -1.66
CA ASN A 55 -8.09 15.53 -1.90
C ASN A 55 -6.69 15.46 -1.25
N THR A 56 -6.04 14.31 -1.33
CA THR A 56 -4.76 14.04 -0.66
C THR A 56 -3.64 15.03 -1.00
N GLY A 57 -3.66 15.64 -2.18
CA GLY A 57 -2.68 16.65 -2.61
C GLY A 57 -2.95 18.07 -2.10
N ASN A 58 -4.10 18.35 -1.48
CA ASN A 58 -4.42 19.69 -1.00
C ASN A 58 -3.56 20.04 0.23
N PRO A 59 -3.17 21.32 0.41
CA PRO A 59 -2.54 21.79 1.64
C PRO A 59 -3.41 21.52 2.87
N ALA A 60 -2.83 20.90 3.90
CA ALA A 60 -3.50 20.64 5.19
C ALA A 60 -2.98 21.54 6.31
N ILE A 61 -1.66 21.58 6.50
CA ILE A 61 -1.02 22.44 7.51
C ILE A 61 0.15 23.20 6.93
N ALA A 62 0.27 24.47 7.29
CA ALA A 62 1.45 25.28 7.04
C ALA A 62 2.17 25.53 8.36
N LEU A 63 3.45 25.19 8.40
CA LEU A 63 4.34 25.36 9.55
C LEU A 63 5.43 26.36 9.19
N ASN A 64 5.73 27.26 10.12
CA ASN A 64 6.83 28.20 10.01
C ASN A 64 7.49 28.37 11.38
N TRP A 65 8.81 28.52 11.37
CA TRP A 65 9.60 28.64 12.59
C TRP A 65 10.72 29.67 12.45
N SER A 66 11.27 30.13 13.58
CA SER A 66 12.49 30.93 13.56
C SER A 66 13.70 30.06 13.20
N GLU A 67 14.64 30.59 12.42
CA GLU A 67 15.87 29.88 12.12
C GLU A 67 16.72 29.65 13.37
N SER A 68 17.31 28.45 13.47
CA SER A 68 18.37 28.14 14.42
C SER A 68 19.70 28.68 13.91
N ASP A 69 20.45 29.30 14.81
CA ASP A 69 21.79 29.82 14.62
C ASP A 69 22.77 28.98 15.44
N TYR A 70 23.69 28.33 14.74
CA TYR A 70 24.75 27.53 15.32
C TYR A 70 26.10 28.27 15.32
N GLY A 71 26.11 29.56 14.97
CA GLY A 71 27.31 30.39 14.84
C GLY A 71 28.16 30.06 13.62
N GLN A 72 27.63 29.30 12.66
CA GLN A 72 28.32 28.84 11.45
C GLN A 72 27.47 29.12 10.20
N PRO A 73 28.06 29.57 9.07
CA PRO A 73 27.34 29.87 7.83
C PRO A 73 27.04 28.58 7.03
N THR A 74 26.43 27.59 7.67
CA THR A 74 26.05 26.32 7.06
C THR A 74 24.54 26.15 7.05
N ALA A 75 24.02 25.43 6.06
CA ALA A 75 22.59 25.19 5.97
C ALA A 75 22.13 24.29 7.13
N VAL A 76 21.13 24.76 7.87
CA VAL A 76 20.50 24.00 8.96
C VAL A 76 19.47 23.04 8.37
N ASN A 77 19.44 21.82 8.90
CA ASN A 77 18.41 20.83 8.59
C ASN A 77 17.32 20.89 9.65
N TYR A 78 16.07 20.87 9.22
CA TYR A 78 14.90 20.83 10.09
C TYR A 78 14.09 19.58 9.80
N ALA A 79 13.92 18.71 10.80
CA ALA A 79 13.02 17.57 10.75
C ALA A 79 11.71 17.93 11.44
N ILE A 80 10.59 17.79 10.74
CA ILE A 80 9.26 17.99 11.28
C ILE A 80 8.80 16.67 11.87
N GLN A 81 8.56 16.65 13.18
CA GLN A 81 8.17 15.45 13.91
C GLN A 81 6.72 15.53 14.38
N PHE A 82 6.01 14.42 14.26
CA PHE A 82 4.71 14.18 14.89
C PHE A 82 4.82 13.08 15.95
N SER A 83 3.96 13.14 16.96
CA SER A 83 3.82 12.08 17.96
C SER A 83 2.42 12.10 18.58
N MET A 84 2.03 11.00 19.22
CA MET A 84 0.77 10.90 19.98
C MET A 84 0.88 11.44 21.40
N ASP A 85 2.09 11.80 21.85
CA ASP A 85 2.34 12.32 23.19
C ASP A 85 3.26 13.55 23.17
N GLU A 86 3.04 14.46 24.12
CA GLU A 86 3.79 15.72 24.24
C GLU A 86 5.29 15.49 24.52
N ALA A 87 5.66 14.33 25.09
CA ALA A 87 7.05 13.98 25.38
C ALA A 87 7.78 13.43 24.14
N PHE A 88 7.07 13.17 23.04
CA PHE A 88 7.58 12.54 21.83
C PHE A 88 8.30 11.23 22.13
N THR A 89 7.64 10.30 22.85
CA THR A 89 8.24 9.00 23.20
C THR A 89 8.54 8.15 21.97
N ALA A 90 7.67 8.21 20.96
CA ALA A 90 7.82 7.56 19.66
C ALA A 90 7.52 8.56 18.53
N PRO A 91 8.47 9.45 18.18
CA PRO A 91 8.26 10.46 17.16
C PRO A 91 8.38 9.88 15.76
N VAL A 92 7.52 10.31 14.85
CA VAL A 92 7.62 10.06 13.41
C VAL A 92 8.09 11.33 12.74
N THR A 93 9.13 11.24 11.93
CA THR A 93 9.53 12.34 11.05
C THR A 93 8.58 12.38 9.86
N ALA A 94 7.70 13.38 9.80
CA ALA A 94 6.77 13.57 8.69
C ALA A 94 7.53 13.98 7.42
N THR A 95 8.51 14.88 7.56
CA THR A 95 9.38 15.33 6.47
C THR A 95 10.60 16.09 7.02
N SER A 96 11.55 16.42 6.16
CA SER A 96 12.71 17.24 6.49
C SER A 96 13.00 18.28 5.40
N VAL A 97 13.44 19.47 5.81
CA VAL A 97 13.87 20.56 4.91
C VAL A 97 15.27 21.05 5.29
N THR A 98 15.99 21.62 4.33
CA THR A 98 17.33 22.16 4.54
C THR A 98 17.39 23.59 4.06
N GLY A 99 17.91 24.51 4.89
CA GLY A 99 18.07 25.92 4.55
C GLY A 99 16.76 26.67 4.33
N ARG A 100 15.65 26.15 4.86
CA ARG A 100 14.32 26.76 4.86
C ARG A 100 13.70 26.66 6.23
N ASN A 101 12.86 27.62 6.59
CA ASN A 101 12.21 27.71 7.89
C ASN A 101 10.67 27.67 7.80
N ASP A 102 10.17 27.15 6.69
CA ASP A 102 8.75 26.98 6.37
C ASP A 102 8.52 25.64 5.65
N ILE A 103 7.34 25.06 5.85
CA ILE A 103 6.82 23.99 5.01
C ILE A 103 5.30 23.97 5.03
N THR A 104 4.70 23.49 3.94
CA THR A 104 3.27 23.15 3.88
C THR A 104 3.16 21.66 3.63
N LEU A 105 2.48 20.93 4.52
CA LEU A 105 2.17 19.52 4.34
C LEU A 105 0.79 19.36 3.72
N SER A 106 0.70 18.45 2.77
CA SER A 106 -0.55 18.03 2.14
C SER A 106 -1.39 17.13 3.06
N VAL A 107 -2.68 16.99 2.75
CA VAL A 107 -3.60 16.08 3.43
C VAL A 107 -3.04 14.66 3.51
N GLY A 108 -2.48 14.14 2.42
CA GLY A 108 -1.91 12.80 2.37
C GLY A 108 -0.64 12.64 3.22
N GLU A 109 0.20 13.68 3.30
CA GLU A 109 1.40 13.68 4.16
C GLU A 109 1.02 13.70 5.64
N VAL A 110 0.05 14.54 6.03
CA VAL A 110 -0.46 14.58 7.41
C VAL A 110 -1.13 13.26 7.76
N ASN A 111 -1.95 12.69 6.88
CA ASN A 111 -2.62 11.40 7.11
C ASN A 111 -1.61 10.26 7.31
N SER A 112 -0.60 10.20 6.45
CA SER A 112 0.45 9.17 6.53
C SER A 112 1.26 9.31 7.81
N ALA A 113 1.62 10.53 8.19
CA ALA A 113 2.38 10.78 9.42
C ALA A 113 1.52 10.51 10.68
N ALA A 114 0.22 10.82 10.66
CA ALA A 114 -0.74 10.52 11.72
C ALA A 114 -0.86 9.01 11.97
N GLY A 115 -1.08 8.24 10.90
CA GLY A 115 -1.16 6.78 10.98
C GLY A 115 0.15 6.15 11.43
N ASN A 116 1.29 6.62 10.93
CA ASN A 116 2.61 6.14 11.38
C ASN A 116 2.90 6.50 12.84
N ALA A 117 2.38 7.61 13.34
CA ALA A 117 2.49 7.99 14.75
C ALA A 117 1.63 7.08 15.65
N GLY A 118 0.65 6.35 15.08
CA GLY A 118 -0.17 5.36 15.75
C GLY A 118 -1.64 5.75 15.93
N LEU A 119 -2.08 6.87 15.34
CA LEU A 119 -3.51 7.21 15.37
C LEU A 119 -4.32 6.24 14.51
N ASN A 120 -5.49 5.83 15.01
CA ASN A 120 -6.39 5.01 14.22
C ASN A 120 -7.14 5.89 13.20
N PRO A 121 -7.47 5.36 12.01
CA PRO A 121 -8.32 6.04 11.05
C PRO A 121 -9.77 6.16 11.58
N PHE A 122 -10.48 7.16 11.07
CA PHE A 122 -11.90 7.42 11.33
C PHE A 122 -12.26 7.73 12.78
N GLU A 123 -11.31 8.26 13.54
CA GLU A 123 -11.53 8.82 14.86
C GLU A 123 -10.73 10.10 15.05
N TRP A 124 -11.25 11.01 15.88
CA TRP A 124 -10.50 12.20 16.27
C TRP A 124 -9.36 11.80 17.22
N GLY A 125 -8.13 12.14 16.84
CA GLY A 125 -6.94 11.92 17.64
C GLY A 125 -6.07 13.17 17.73
N THR A 126 -5.44 13.39 18.89
CA THR A 126 -4.52 14.51 19.09
C THR A 126 -3.12 14.14 18.59
N LEU A 127 -2.55 14.98 17.73
CA LEU A 127 -1.13 14.94 17.37
C LEU A 127 -0.38 16.10 18.01
N TYR A 128 0.84 15.81 18.44
CA TYR A 128 1.83 16.77 18.87
C TYR A 128 2.85 16.96 17.75
N THR A 129 3.22 18.20 17.46
CA THR A 129 4.25 18.53 16.47
C THR A 129 5.35 19.40 17.06
N ARG A 130 6.58 19.14 16.61
CA ARG A 130 7.75 19.98 16.88
C ARG A 130 8.70 19.95 15.69
N VAL A 131 9.60 20.94 15.64
CA VAL A 131 10.69 20.99 14.68
C VAL A 131 12.01 20.68 15.40
N THR A 132 12.78 19.75 14.85
CA THR A 132 14.13 19.43 15.33
C THR A 132 15.15 19.98 14.35
N ALA A 133 15.88 21.02 14.74
CA ALA A 133 17.00 21.56 13.96
C ALA A 133 18.27 20.77 14.22
N SER A 134 19.13 20.64 13.21
CA SER A 134 20.43 19.96 13.29
C SER A 134 21.42 20.49 12.24
N LEU A 135 22.71 20.27 12.48
CA LEU A 135 23.78 20.70 11.57
C LEU A 135 24.36 19.59 10.71
N GLY A 136 24.62 19.92 9.44
CA GLY A 136 25.38 19.09 8.51
C GLY A 136 24.72 17.77 8.15
N THR A 137 25.38 16.96 7.33
CA THR A 137 24.82 15.70 6.82
C THR A 137 24.68 14.61 7.90
N GLN A 138 25.38 14.75 9.02
CA GLN A 138 25.31 13.85 10.17
C GLN A 138 24.24 14.25 11.20
N GLN A 139 23.51 15.35 10.96
CA GLN A 139 22.46 15.85 11.86
C GLN A 139 22.96 16.03 13.31
N SER A 140 24.18 16.52 13.46
CA SER A 140 24.79 16.73 14.77
C SER A 140 24.08 17.85 15.53
N GLU A 141 24.13 17.75 16.87
CA GLU A 141 23.65 18.79 17.80
C GLU A 141 22.16 19.13 17.61
N PRO A 142 21.27 18.13 17.75
CA PRO A 142 19.84 18.35 17.58
C PRO A 142 19.29 19.24 18.69
N ILE A 143 18.50 20.23 18.30
CA ILE A 143 17.75 21.11 19.21
C ILE A 143 16.30 21.21 18.73
N THR A 144 15.37 21.20 19.69
CA THR A 144 13.93 21.11 19.42
C THR A 144 13.23 22.43 19.68
N SER A 145 12.16 22.69 18.92
CA SER A 145 11.26 23.82 19.17
C SER A 145 10.35 23.60 20.38
N ASN A 146 9.55 24.63 20.70
CA ASN A 146 8.30 24.42 21.42
C ASN A 146 7.41 23.39 20.71
N THR A 147 6.58 22.70 21.50
CA THR A 147 5.60 21.74 21.02
C THR A 147 4.27 22.44 20.74
N LEU A 148 3.62 22.08 19.64
CA LEU A 148 2.23 22.41 19.38
C LEU A 148 1.39 21.13 19.33
N GLN A 149 0.08 21.27 19.48
CA GLN A 149 -0.86 20.16 19.30
C GLN A 149 -2.03 20.57 18.42
N PHE A 150 -2.61 19.60 17.73
CA PHE A 150 -3.81 19.74 16.94
C PHE A 150 -4.52 18.39 16.83
N ASP A 151 -5.84 18.41 16.69
CA ASP A 151 -6.64 17.21 16.50
C ASP A 151 -6.78 16.91 15.01
N VAL A 152 -6.64 15.65 14.64
CA VAL A 152 -6.84 15.15 13.27
C VAL A 152 -7.85 14.03 13.25
N TYR A 153 -8.60 13.94 12.16
CA TYR A 153 -9.45 12.79 11.83
C TYR A 153 -8.86 12.13 10.57
N PRO A 154 -7.97 11.13 10.72
CA PRO A 154 -7.30 10.49 9.60
C PRO A 154 -8.21 9.48 8.89
N TYR A 155 -7.87 9.14 7.65
CA TYR A 155 -8.52 8.10 6.87
C TYR A 155 -7.57 6.91 6.67
N TYR A 156 -8.14 5.72 6.44
CA TYR A 156 -7.33 4.54 6.14
C TYR A 156 -6.81 4.56 4.71
N ASN A 157 -5.51 4.35 4.53
CA ASN A 157 -4.90 4.34 3.21
C ASN A 157 -5.06 2.96 2.57
N TYR A 158 -6.16 2.73 1.84
CA TYR A 158 -6.36 1.49 1.09
C TYR A 158 -5.51 1.51 -0.19
N VAL A 159 -4.33 0.87 -0.10
CA VAL A 159 -3.29 0.90 -1.15
C VAL A 159 -3.51 -0.10 -2.28
N PHE A 160 -4.53 -0.94 -2.18
CA PHE A 160 -4.76 -1.99 -3.15
C PHE A 160 -5.67 -1.52 -4.29
N LYS A 161 -5.55 -2.21 -5.42
CA LYS A 161 -6.48 -2.09 -6.55
C LYS A 161 -7.38 -3.31 -6.57
N ASP A 162 -8.64 -3.09 -6.89
CA ASP A 162 -9.62 -4.15 -7.06
C ASP A 162 -10.09 -4.16 -8.51
N TYR A 163 -10.32 -5.35 -9.03
CA TYR A 163 -10.56 -5.57 -10.44
C TYR A 163 -11.75 -6.49 -10.62
N TYR A 164 -12.61 -6.21 -11.60
CA TYR A 164 -13.90 -6.89 -11.75
C TYR A 164 -14.05 -7.51 -13.14
N LEU A 165 -14.60 -8.71 -13.22
CA LEU A 165 -14.89 -9.39 -14.49
C LEU A 165 -16.16 -8.82 -15.13
N VAL A 166 -16.11 -8.55 -16.44
CA VAL A 166 -17.29 -8.20 -17.25
C VAL A 166 -17.21 -8.93 -18.58
N GLY A 167 -18.29 -9.55 -19.03
CA GLY A 167 -18.33 -10.27 -20.31
C GLY A 167 -19.40 -11.34 -20.38
N ASN A 168 -19.78 -11.74 -21.59
CA ASN A 168 -20.73 -12.83 -21.81
C ASN A 168 -20.14 -14.23 -21.56
N GLY A 169 -18.84 -14.34 -21.29
CA GLY A 169 -18.23 -15.56 -20.75
C GLY A 169 -18.36 -15.71 -19.23
N THR A 170 -18.82 -14.68 -18.53
CA THR A 170 -18.92 -14.62 -17.07
C THR A 170 -20.34 -14.25 -16.63
N ALA A 171 -20.62 -14.35 -15.33
CA ALA A 171 -21.94 -14.11 -14.75
C ALA A 171 -22.62 -12.77 -15.13
N PRO A 172 -21.93 -11.61 -15.13
CA PRO A 172 -22.57 -10.32 -15.34
C PRO A 172 -22.92 -10.03 -16.81
N GLY A 173 -22.50 -10.85 -17.78
CA GLY A 173 -22.62 -10.47 -19.19
C GLY A 173 -21.85 -9.17 -19.47
N TRP A 174 -22.26 -8.44 -20.50
CA TRP A 174 -21.69 -7.11 -20.82
C TRP A 174 -22.31 -5.96 -19.99
N ASP A 175 -22.88 -6.27 -18.82
CA ASP A 175 -23.30 -5.26 -17.85
C ASP A 175 -22.14 -4.96 -16.88
N ASN A 176 -21.65 -3.72 -16.90
CA ASN A 176 -20.51 -3.30 -16.09
C ASN A 176 -20.90 -2.94 -14.65
N ASN A 177 -22.18 -3.03 -14.26
CA ASN A 177 -22.68 -2.69 -12.93
C ASN A 177 -23.61 -3.76 -12.34
N ALA A 178 -23.44 -5.03 -12.74
CA ALA A 178 -24.30 -6.15 -12.33
C ALA A 178 -23.69 -6.99 -11.20
N ASN A 179 -23.19 -6.34 -10.15
CA ASN A 179 -22.44 -7.00 -9.06
C ASN A 179 -21.31 -7.91 -9.59
N ASN A 180 -20.53 -7.37 -10.52
CA ASN A 180 -19.46 -8.05 -11.22
C ASN A 180 -18.51 -8.77 -10.26
N PRO A 181 -18.22 -10.07 -10.44
CA PRO A 181 -17.28 -10.79 -9.57
C PRO A 181 -15.88 -10.16 -9.63
N PRO A 182 -15.23 -9.92 -8.47
CA PRO A 182 -13.88 -9.42 -8.43
C PRO A 182 -12.88 -10.52 -8.77
N LEU A 183 -11.66 -10.11 -9.12
CA LEU A 183 -10.49 -10.97 -9.09
C LEU A 183 -9.94 -11.04 -7.66
N PHE A 184 -9.51 -12.22 -7.26
CA PHE A 184 -8.91 -12.46 -5.96
C PHE A 184 -7.42 -12.12 -6.00
N ARG A 185 -7.03 -11.08 -5.26
CA ARG A 185 -5.63 -10.63 -5.14
C ARG A 185 -4.77 -11.66 -4.40
N ASP A 186 -3.55 -11.85 -4.86
CA ASP A 186 -2.53 -12.63 -4.17
C ASP A 186 -2.13 -11.92 -2.85
N ALA A 187 -1.98 -12.68 -1.76
CA ALA A 187 -1.68 -12.09 -0.45
C ALA A 187 -0.26 -11.50 -0.39
N ASP A 188 0.68 -12.09 -1.13
CA ASP A 188 2.10 -11.72 -1.10
C ASP A 188 2.48 -10.82 -2.30
N ASN A 189 1.65 -10.77 -3.33
CA ASN A 189 1.89 -9.96 -4.53
C ASN A 189 0.68 -9.09 -4.92
N PRO A 190 0.70 -7.77 -4.61
CA PRO A 190 -0.44 -6.89 -4.85
C PRO A 190 -0.73 -6.63 -6.35
N ASN A 191 0.13 -7.10 -7.25
CA ASN A 191 -0.05 -6.99 -8.69
C ASN A 191 -0.57 -8.26 -9.35
N LEU A 192 -0.71 -9.37 -8.61
CA LEU A 192 -1.13 -10.68 -9.12
C LEU A 192 -2.54 -11.00 -8.64
N TYR A 193 -3.40 -11.38 -9.58
CA TYR A 193 -4.81 -11.66 -9.31
C TYR A 193 -5.23 -12.97 -9.98
N TYR A 194 -6.19 -13.64 -9.36
CA TYR A 194 -6.73 -14.91 -9.82
C TYR A 194 -8.25 -14.88 -9.88
N TYR A 195 -8.82 -15.68 -10.76
CA TYR A 195 -10.21 -16.09 -10.71
C TYR A 195 -10.32 -17.54 -11.18
N THR A 196 -10.71 -18.42 -10.27
CA THR A 196 -10.98 -19.83 -10.60
C THR A 196 -12.47 -20.06 -10.54
N GLY A 197 -13.09 -20.37 -11.67
CA GLY A 197 -14.53 -20.51 -11.72
C GLY A 197 -15.02 -21.01 -13.08
N PHE A 198 -16.33 -21.16 -13.18
CA PHE A 198 -16.99 -21.52 -14.43
C PHE A 198 -16.96 -20.34 -15.41
N PHE A 199 -16.69 -20.65 -16.68
CA PHE A 199 -16.85 -19.76 -17.82
C PHE A 199 -17.65 -20.48 -18.90
N THR A 200 -18.48 -19.75 -19.64
CA THR A 200 -19.23 -20.29 -20.78
C THR A 200 -18.65 -19.81 -22.10
N LYS A 201 -18.60 -20.68 -23.12
CA LYS A 201 -18.38 -20.33 -24.53
C LYS A 201 -19.67 -19.86 -25.21
N GLY A 202 -20.83 -19.99 -24.56
CA GLY A 202 -22.13 -19.52 -25.06
C GLY A 202 -22.52 -20.16 -26.40
N GLY A 203 -22.99 -19.33 -27.35
CA GLY A 203 -23.44 -19.77 -28.67
C GLY A 203 -22.36 -20.32 -29.60
N GLY A 204 -21.08 -20.26 -29.19
CA GLY A 204 -19.95 -20.79 -29.96
C GLY A 204 -19.34 -19.81 -30.95
N ASP A 205 -19.94 -18.63 -31.16
CA ASP A 205 -19.47 -17.66 -32.15
C ASP A 205 -18.25 -16.85 -31.65
N PHE A 206 -17.63 -16.09 -32.55
CA PHE A 206 -16.46 -15.26 -32.24
C PHE A 206 -16.67 -14.33 -31.02
N ASN A 207 -17.90 -13.82 -30.85
CA ASN A 207 -18.26 -12.89 -29.79
C ASN A 207 -18.70 -13.56 -28.49
N ASP A 208 -18.82 -14.89 -28.45
CA ASP A 208 -19.25 -15.60 -27.25
C ASP A 208 -18.08 -16.07 -26.39
N GLY A 209 -18.34 -16.21 -25.09
CA GLY A 209 -17.33 -16.60 -24.11
C GLY A 209 -16.20 -15.60 -23.96
N ARG A 210 -16.53 -14.32 -24.12
CA ARG A 210 -15.59 -13.21 -24.08
C ARG A 210 -15.76 -12.41 -22.81
N PHE A 211 -14.66 -11.85 -22.32
CA PHE A 211 -14.68 -10.98 -21.15
C PHE A 211 -13.50 -10.01 -21.12
N LYS A 212 -13.62 -9.01 -20.27
CA LYS A 212 -12.62 -8.01 -19.92
C LYS A 212 -12.53 -7.88 -18.40
N VAL A 213 -11.56 -7.11 -17.95
CA VAL A 213 -11.36 -6.77 -16.54
C VAL A 213 -11.50 -5.25 -16.38
N LEU A 214 -12.29 -4.80 -15.41
CA LEU A 214 -12.53 -3.39 -15.10
C LEU A 214 -11.83 -3.00 -13.80
N GLU A 215 -11.35 -1.75 -13.71
CA GLU A 215 -10.87 -1.17 -12.44
C GLU A 215 -11.99 -0.63 -11.56
N SER A 216 -13.17 -0.40 -12.12
CA SER A 216 -14.33 0.12 -11.38
C SER A 216 -15.61 -0.36 -12.01
N ARG A 217 -16.54 -0.86 -11.19
CA ARG A 217 -17.91 -1.16 -11.64
C ARG A 217 -18.61 0.13 -12.07
N GLY A 218 -19.51 0.03 -13.03
CA GLY A 218 -20.25 1.16 -13.63
C GLY A 218 -19.43 1.99 -14.62
N LEU A 219 -18.12 1.79 -14.72
CA LEU A 219 -17.23 2.48 -15.65
C LEU A 219 -16.57 1.48 -16.61
N TRP A 220 -16.51 1.85 -17.89
CA TRP A 220 -15.79 1.04 -18.89
C TRP A 220 -14.30 1.33 -18.90
N GLN A 221 -13.85 2.47 -18.38
CA GLN A 221 -12.45 2.86 -18.41
C GLN A 221 -11.97 3.16 -16.98
N PRO A 222 -10.80 2.65 -16.57
CA PRO A 222 -9.95 1.74 -17.33
C PRO A 222 -10.52 0.32 -17.50
N GLN A 223 -10.35 -0.25 -18.70
CA GLN A 223 -10.61 -1.66 -19.02
C GLN A 223 -9.35 -2.36 -19.51
N TRP A 224 -9.26 -3.66 -19.22
CA TRP A 224 -8.12 -4.50 -19.50
C TRP A 224 -8.52 -5.73 -20.32
N GLY A 225 -7.63 -6.09 -21.24
CA GLY A 225 -7.81 -7.17 -22.20
C GLY A 225 -6.46 -7.66 -22.74
N VAL A 226 -6.49 -8.38 -23.86
CA VAL A 226 -5.29 -8.73 -24.62
C VAL A 226 -4.76 -7.52 -25.40
N THR A 227 -3.51 -7.59 -25.86
CA THR A 227 -2.85 -6.51 -26.62
C THR A 227 -3.36 -6.31 -28.04
N ASP A 228 -4.08 -7.27 -28.61
CA ASP A 228 -4.81 -7.05 -29.88
C ASP A 228 -5.90 -6.01 -29.67
N ASN A 229 -6.37 -5.33 -30.73
CA ASN A 229 -7.54 -4.47 -30.60
C ASN A 229 -8.82 -5.31 -30.52
N GLU A 230 -9.85 -4.76 -29.90
CA GLU A 230 -11.19 -5.35 -29.98
C GLU A 230 -11.64 -5.55 -31.44
N GLY A 231 -12.11 -6.75 -31.75
CA GLY A 231 -12.46 -7.18 -33.11
C GLY A 231 -11.42 -8.06 -33.76
N ASP A 232 -10.15 -7.95 -33.36
CA ASP A 232 -9.04 -8.79 -33.84
C ASP A 232 -8.61 -9.85 -32.80
N ASP A 233 -9.36 -9.95 -31.70
CA ASP A 233 -9.04 -10.73 -30.51
C ASP A 233 -9.35 -12.23 -30.67
N VAL A 234 -8.38 -13.00 -31.15
CA VAL A 234 -8.45 -14.47 -31.15
C VAL A 234 -8.25 -15.00 -29.72
N ILE A 235 -9.04 -16.01 -29.33
CA ILE A 235 -8.91 -16.65 -28.01
C ILE A 235 -7.50 -17.25 -27.87
N LYS A 236 -6.82 -16.89 -26.79
CA LYS A 236 -5.49 -17.35 -26.41
C LYS A 236 -5.54 -17.82 -24.95
N THR A 237 -4.72 -18.81 -24.61
CA THR A 237 -4.61 -19.34 -23.24
C THR A 237 -3.59 -18.59 -22.39
N GLU A 238 -2.75 -17.75 -22.99
CA GLU A 238 -1.79 -16.91 -22.31
C GLU A 238 -1.36 -15.77 -23.24
N GLY A 239 -0.78 -14.72 -22.66
CA GLY A 239 -0.20 -13.63 -23.42
C GLY A 239 0.02 -12.38 -22.60
N ASP A 240 0.29 -11.29 -23.30
CA ASP A 240 0.45 -9.97 -22.70
C ASP A 240 -0.92 -9.28 -22.57
N ILE A 241 -1.05 -8.38 -21.59
CA ILE A 241 -2.25 -7.59 -21.35
C ILE A 241 -2.06 -6.13 -21.80
N ALA A 242 -3.17 -5.50 -22.15
CA ALA A 242 -3.23 -4.06 -22.37
C ALA A 242 -4.47 -3.46 -21.70
N GLY A 243 -4.34 -2.20 -21.27
CA GLY A 243 -5.40 -1.41 -20.69
C GLY A 243 -5.64 -0.12 -21.49
N ASN A 244 -6.89 0.28 -21.62
CA ASN A 244 -7.27 1.60 -22.10
C ASN A 244 -7.67 2.47 -20.89
N PRO A 245 -7.28 3.76 -20.83
CA PRO A 245 -6.31 4.45 -21.69
C PRO A 245 -4.84 4.19 -21.28
N THR A 246 -4.60 3.33 -20.29
CA THR A 246 -3.32 3.21 -19.57
C THR A 246 -2.13 2.80 -20.44
N THR A 247 -2.25 1.74 -21.24
CA THR A 247 -1.16 1.20 -22.05
C THR A 247 -1.43 1.28 -23.55
N GLN A 248 -2.66 1.57 -23.96
CA GLN A 248 -3.04 1.77 -25.36
C GLN A 248 -4.26 2.70 -25.49
N SER A 249 -4.39 3.35 -26.66
CA SER A 249 -5.46 4.32 -26.96
C SER A 249 -6.74 3.69 -27.51
N ASN A 250 -6.64 2.51 -28.13
CA ASN A 250 -7.79 1.74 -28.59
C ASN A 250 -8.27 0.81 -27.47
N ASP A 251 -9.51 0.33 -27.57
CA ASP A 251 -10.01 -0.67 -26.64
C ASP A 251 -9.25 -1.99 -26.79
N PRO A 252 -8.76 -2.58 -25.68
CA PRO A 252 -8.05 -3.84 -25.72
C PRO A 252 -8.99 -4.97 -26.10
N GLY A 253 -8.44 -5.94 -26.81
CA GLY A 253 -9.12 -7.16 -27.24
C GLY A 253 -9.60 -7.97 -26.04
N ARG A 254 -10.64 -8.77 -26.21
CA ARG A 254 -11.27 -9.48 -25.11
C ARG A 254 -10.49 -10.76 -24.80
N PHE A 255 -10.40 -11.11 -23.52
CA PHE A 255 -10.07 -12.47 -23.11
C PHE A 255 -11.21 -13.42 -23.52
N GLY A 256 -10.97 -14.73 -23.47
CA GLY A 256 -12.06 -15.69 -23.65
C GLY A 256 -11.68 -17.13 -23.39
N VAL A 257 -12.69 -18.00 -23.44
CA VAL A 257 -12.55 -19.46 -23.28
C VAL A 257 -13.04 -20.19 -24.53
N PRO A 258 -12.38 -21.29 -24.96
CA PRO A 258 -12.76 -22.01 -26.18
C PRO A 258 -13.95 -22.95 -26.00
N SER A 259 -14.34 -23.27 -24.76
CA SER A 259 -15.44 -24.18 -24.42
C SER A 259 -15.99 -23.84 -23.04
N ASP A 260 -17.21 -24.31 -22.74
CA ASP A 260 -17.75 -24.29 -21.38
C ASP A 260 -16.86 -25.11 -20.44
N GLY A 261 -16.64 -24.60 -19.23
CA GLY A 261 -15.90 -25.34 -18.21
C GLY A 261 -15.36 -24.47 -17.09
N TYR A 262 -14.70 -25.12 -16.14
CA TYR A 262 -13.96 -24.42 -15.10
C TYR A 262 -12.57 -24.07 -15.61
N TYR A 263 -12.15 -22.84 -15.34
CA TYR A 263 -10.83 -22.33 -15.68
C TYR A 263 -10.26 -21.55 -14.51
N GLN A 264 -8.94 -21.49 -14.44
CA GLN A 264 -8.21 -20.50 -13.67
C GLN A 264 -7.70 -19.42 -14.62
N PHE A 265 -8.24 -18.22 -14.48
CA PHE A 265 -7.71 -16.99 -15.04
C PHE A 265 -6.71 -16.37 -14.05
N THR A 266 -5.54 -15.98 -14.54
CA THR A 266 -4.52 -15.25 -13.76
C THR A 266 -4.13 -14.02 -14.54
N ILE A 267 -3.96 -12.88 -13.87
CA ILE A 267 -3.47 -11.63 -14.48
C ILE A 267 -2.45 -10.97 -13.55
N ASN A 268 -1.36 -10.49 -14.11
CA ASN A 268 -0.31 -9.78 -13.38
C ASN A 268 -0.02 -8.43 -14.03
N PHE A 269 -0.30 -7.35 -13.29
CA PHE A 269 -0.17 -5.97 -13.78
C PHE A 269 1.28 -5.47 -13.76
N SER A 270 2.17 -6.10 -12.99
CA SER A 270 3.59 -5.78 -12.96
C SER A 270 4.32 -6.40 -14.16
N THR A 271 4.10 -7.70 -14.41
CA THR A 271 4.71 -8.40 -15.57
C THR A 271 3.94 -8.18 -16.87
N LYS A 272 2.72 -7.63 -16.78
CA LYS A 272 1.77 -7.41 -17.88
C LYS A 272 1.39 -8.69 -18.62
N LYS A 273 1.16 -9.78 -17.88
CA LYS A 273 0.83 -11.09 -18.44
C LYS A 273 -0.47 -11.64 -17.88
N TYR A 274 -1.12 -12.50 -18.66
CA TYR A 274 -2.24 -13.31 -18.21
C TYR A 274 -2.10 -14.78 -18.64
N THR A 275 -2.84 -15.66 -17.96
CA THR A 275 -3.04 -17.07 -18.33
C THR A 275 -4.50 -17.46 -18.13
N MET A 276 -4.96 -18.43 -18.91
CA MET A 276 -6.28 -19.05 -18.87
C MET A 276 -6.09 -20.57 -19.00
N THR A 277 -6.17 -21.28 -17.88
CA THR A 277 -5.87 -22.72 -17.81
C THR A 277 -7.12 -23.49 -17.39
N PRO A 278 -7.48 -24.61 -18.06
CA PRO A 278 -8.56 -25.48 -17.59
C PRO A 278 -8.34 -25.93 -16.14
N TYR A 279 -9.42 -25.99 -15.37
CA TYR A 279 -9.42 -26.40 -13.97
C TYR A 279 -10.37 -27.59 -13.79
N ASP A 280 -9.89 -28.67 -13.16
CA ASP A 280 -10.71 -29.83 -12.85
C ASP A 280 -11.43 -29.66 -11.51
N ALA A 281 -12.71 -29.30 -11.56
CA ALA A 281 -13.58 -29.15 -10.39
C ALA A 281 -14.33 -30.44 -10.02
N SER A 282 -14.09 -31.58 -10.68
CA SER A 282 -14.90 -32.80 -10.50
C SER A 282 -14.85 -33.39 -9.09
N GLY A 283 -13.77 -33.13 -8.34
CA GLY A 283 -13.62 -33.53 -6.94
C GLY A 283 -14.04 -32.48 -5.91
N ALA A 284 -14.53 -31.32 -6.34
CA ALA A 284 -14.85 -30.21 -5.44
C ALA A 284 -16.10 -30.51 -4.60
N THR A 285 -16.06 -30.15 -3.32
CA THR A 285 -17.25 -30.19 -2.46
C THR A 285 -18.18 -29.04 -2.82
N THR A 286 -19.47 -29.34 -2.97
CA THR A 286 -20.51 -28.31 -3.16
C THR A 286 -21.19 -28.05 -1.83
N PHE A 287 -21.44 -26.77 -1.54
CA PHE A 287 -22.13 -26.32 -0.34
C PHE A 287 -23.49 -25.75 -0.73
N SER A 288 -24.49 -25.95 0.12
CA SER A 288 -25.85 -25.40 -0.08
C SER A 288 -26.10 -24.11 0.69
N GLY A 289 -25.22 -23.78 1.64
CA GLY A 289 -25.26 -22.55 2.41
C GLY A 289 -23.90 -22.14 2.94
N MET A 290 -23.73 -20.85 3.11
CA MET A 290 -22.53 -20.25 3.68
C MET A 290 -22.86 -18.97 4.44
N SER A 291 -22.04 -18.63 5.42
CA SER A 291 -22.14 -17.38 6.17
C SER A 291 -20.76 -16.82 6.45
N ILE A 292 -20.67 -15.50 6.57
CA ILE A 292 -19.55 -14.82 7.21
C ILE A 292 -19.88 -14.63 8.69
N GLN A 293 -18.91 -14.81 9.57
CA GLN A 293 -19.09 -14.65 11.02
C GLN A 293 -17.79 -14.24 11.70
N GLY A 294 -17.88 -13.70 12.91
CA GLY A 294 -16.72 -13.49 13.77
C GLY A 294 -16.97 -12.38 14.79
N SER A 295 -15.91 -11.81 15.36
CA SER A 295 -16.03 -10.65 16.25
C SER A 295 -16.34 -9.35 15.51
N SER A 296 -16.00 -9.28 14.22
CA SER A 296 -16.23 -8.12 13.36
C SER A 296 -17.68 -8.00 12.85
N VAL A 297 -18.43 -9.13 12.81
CA VAL A 297 -19.77 -9.17 12.25
C VAL A 297 -20.60 -10.30 12.86
N ALA A 298 -21.89 -10.05 13.09
CA ALA A 298 -22.83 -11.11 13.42
C ALA A 298 -22.91 -12.13 12.26
N THR A 299 -23.19 -13.40 12.57
CA THR A 299 -23.31 -14.45 11.55
C THR A 299 -24.32 -14.04 10.48
N THR A 300 -23.83 -13.82 9.26
CA THR A 300 -24.58 -13.25 8.15
C THR A 300 -24.48 -14.19 6.96
N ALA A 301 -25.62 -14.59 6.40
CA ALA A 301 -25.66 -15.48 5.25
C ALA A 301 -25.02 -14.83 4.01
N MET A 302 -24.23 -15.61 3.27
CA MET A 302 -23.69 -15.22 1.98
C MET A 302 -24.57 -15.75 0.84
N THR A 303 -24.54 -15.05 -0.29
CA THR A 303 -25.27 -15.42 -1.50
C THR A 303 -24.36 -16.19 -2.45
N GLN A 304 -24.80 -17.34 -2.93
CA GLN A 304 -24.11 -18.08 -3.99
C GLN A 304 -24.31 -17.39 -5.34
N LEU A 305 -23.25 -17.26 -6.13
CA LEU A 305 -23.33 -16.77 -7.49
C LEU A 305 -24.03 -17.82 -8.36
N SER A 306 -25.20 -17.52 -8.93
CA SER A 306 -25.99 -18.54 -9.65
C SER A 306 -25.28 -19.10 -10.89
N PHE A 307 -24.38 -18.33 -11.50
CA PHE A 307 -23.57 -18.76 -12.64
C PHE A 307 -22.45 -19.74 -12.27
N ASP A 308 -22.00 -19.71 -11.01
CA ASP A 308 -20.92 -20.54 -10.48
C ASP A 308 -21.18 -20.91 -9.01
N GLY A 309 -21.52 -22.17 -8.76
CA GLY A 309 -21.85 -22.68 -7.43
C GLY A 309 -20.70 -22.62 -6.41
N HIS A 310 -19.49 -22.26 -6.82
CA HIS A 310 -18.34 -22.16 -5.92
C HIS A 310 -17.98 -20.76 -5.49
N ILE A 311 -18.62 -19.73 -6.06
CA ILE A 311 -18.41 -18.32 -5.70
C ILE A 311 -19.54 -17.85 -4.79
N TRP A 312 -19.17 -17.27 -3.66
CA TRP A 312 -20.09 -16.75 -2.64
C TRP A 312 -19.76 -15.29 -2.35
N TYR A 313 -20.77 -14.48 -2.11
CA TYR A 313 -20.59 -13.06 -1.82
C TYR A 313 -21.56 -12.53 -0.77
N ALA A 314 -21.16 -11.46 -0.10
CA ALA A 314 -22.01 -10.60 0.71
C ALA A 314 -21.66 -9.15 0.36
N ALA A 315 -22.64 -8.41 -0.19
CA ALA A 315 -22.42 -7.06 -0.70
C ALA A 315 -22.80 -6.01 0.35
N GLY A 316 -21.98 -4.97 0.49
CA GLY A 316 -22.21 -3.85 1.40
C GLY A 316 -22.47 -4.23 2.85
N ILE A 317 -21.75 -5.23 3.38
CA ILE A 317 -21.88 -5.62 4.78
C ILE A 317 -20.98 -4.75 5.66
N ARG A 318 -21.51 -4.23 6.77
CA ARG A 318 -20.71 -3.49 7.75
C ARG A 318 -19.79 -4.45 8.51
N LEU A 319 -18.48 -4.20 8.46
CA LEU A 319 -17.48 -4.90 9.26
C LEU A 319 -16.78 -3.90 10.19
N THR A 320 -16.61 -4.26 11.46
CA THR A 320 -15.83 -3.47 12.45
C THR A 320 -14.47 -4.10 12.72
N PRO A 321 -13.49 -3.37 13.29
CA PRO A 321 -12.21 -3.96 13.68
C PRO A 321 -12.39 -5.21 14.54
N GLY A 322 -11.72 -6.29 14.16
CA GLY A 322 -11.92 -7.61 14.74
C GLY A 322 -11.52 -8.70 13.75
N GLU A 323 -12.24 -9.81 13.78
CA GLU A 323 -11.93 -10.97 12.95
C GLU A 323 -13.18 -11.53 12.29
N VAL A 324 -13.01 -12.14 11.10
CA VAL A 324 -14.05 -12.89 10.38
C VAL A 324 -13.58 -14.27 9.93
N SER A 325 -14.52 -15.15 9.62
CA SER A 325 -14.31 -16.45 9.01
C SER A 325 -15.53 -16.84 8.16
N PHE A 326 -15.36 -17.77 7.24
CA PHE A 326 -16.44 -18.32 6.42
C PHE A 326 -16.93 -19.64 7.01
N LEU A 327 -18.20 -19.70 7.40
CA LEU A 327 -18.88 -20.88 7.92
C LEU A 327 -19.69 -21.54 6.81
N THR A 328 -19.43 -22.81 6.55
CA THR A 328 -20.24 -23.63 5.63
C THR A 328 -21.47 -24.23 6.35
N ASP A 329 -22.48 -24.63 5.59
CA ASP A 329 -23.64 -25.40 6.06
C ASP A 329 -23.28 -26.73 6.75
N THR A 330 -22.10 -27.29 6.47
CA THR A 330 -21.57 -28.49 7.15
C THR A 330 -20.93 -28.20 8.51
N GLY A 331 -20.80 -26.93 8.90
CA GLY A 331 -20.13 -26.51 10.13
C GLY A 331 -18.61 -26.34 10.01
N ALA A 332 -18.03 -26.54 8.82
CA ALA A 332 -16.62 -26.22 8.57
C ALA A 332 -16.41 -24.71 8.55
N THR A 333 -15.36 -24.24 9.23
CA THR A 333 -14.98 -22.82 9.33
C THR A 333 -13.67 -22.59 8.60
N TRP A 334 -13.66 -21.64 7.67
CA TRP A 334 -12.51 -21.32 6.83
C TRP A 334 -12.00 -19.92 7.13
N GLY A 335 -10.68 -19.77 7.27
CA GLY A 335 -10.05 -18.48 7.44
C GLY A 335 -8.55 -18.51 7.15
N SER A 336 -7.92 -17.34 7.24
CA SER A 336 -6.50 -17.07 7.02
C SER A 336 -6.11 -15.86 7.87
N ASP A 337 -4.83 -15.68 8.17
CA ASP A 337 -4.27 -14.56 8.94
C ASP A 337 -4.01 -13.28 8.11
N SER A 338 -4.44 -13.22 6.85
CA SER A 338 -4.24 -12.05 5.97
C SER A 338 -5.48 -11.15 5.90
N SER A 339 -5.29 -9.83 6.05
CA SER A 339 -6.38 -8.86 5.85
C SER A 339 -6.68 -8.63 4.36
N PHE A 340 -7.91 -8.20 4.04
CA PHE A 340 -8.42 -7.84 2.72
C PHE A 340 -8.42 -8.92 1.63
N SER A 341 -7.43 -9.79 1.54
CA SER A 341 -7.36 -10.86 0.54
C SER A 341 -6.42 -11.97 0.99
N GLY A 342 -6.70 -13.20 0.58
CA GLY A 342 -5.84 -14.32 0.91
C GLY A 342 -6.41 -15.66 0.48
N VAL A 343 -5.86 -16.73 1.06
CA VAL A 343 -6.31 -18.11 0.85
C VAL A 343 -6.73 -18.68 2.20
N ALA A 344 -8.03 -18.72 2.44
CA ALA A 344 -8.60 -19.34 3.61
C ALA A 344 -8.50 -20.86 3.53
N THR A 345 -8.25 -21.49 4.67
CA THR A 345 -8.18 -22.94 4.83
C THR A 345 -9.17 -23.41 5.88
N ASN A 346 -9.68 -24.62 5.73
CA ASN A 346 -10.57 -25.22 6.73
C ASN A 346 -9.82 -25.41 8.06
N GLY A 347 -10.33 -24.81 9.13
CA GLY A 347 -9.68 -24.76 10.43
C GLY A 347 -8.47 -23.81 10.50
N GLY A 348 -8.32 -22.92 9.52
CA GLY A 348 -7.31 -21.86 9.52
C GLY A 348 -7.56 -20.77 10.56
N ALA A 349 -6.61 -19.83 10.67
CA ALA A 349 -6.73 -18.65 11.51
C ALA A 349 -7.93 -17.76 11.09
N SER A 350 -8.34 -16.81 11.94
CA SER A 350 -9.38 -15.85 11.57
C SER A 350 -8.81 -14.71 10.72
N ILE A 351 -9.60 -14.22 9.77
CA ILE A 351 -9.26 -13.11 8.87
C ILE A 351 -9.37 -11.79 9.63
N PRO A 352 -8.28 -11.03 9.80
CA PRO A 352 -8.34 -9.76 10.49
C PRO A 352 -9.06 -8.70 9.64
N VAL A 353 -10.04 -8.04 10.25
CA VAL A 353 -10.64 -6.80 9.76
C VAL A 353 -9.98 -5.67 10.54
N ILE A 354 -9.22 -4.84 9.84
CA ILE A 354 -8.35 -3.85 10.48
C ILE A 354 -8.90 -2.41 10.42
N VAL A 355 -9.99 -2.21 9.69
CA VAL A 355 -10.63 -0.91 9.52
C VAL A 355 -12.13 -1.10 9.44
N GLU A 356 -12.89 -0.19 10.05
CA GLU A 356 -14.35 -0.22 9.95
C GLU A 356 -14.79 0.34 8.60
N ASP A 357 -15.59 -0.43 7.86
CA ASP A 357 -16.25 0.04 6.63
C ASP A 357 -17.43 -0.88 6.26
N ASP A 358 -18.19 -0.49 5.24
CA ASP A 358 -19.01 -1.42 4.47
C ASP A 358 -18.12 -2.13 3.44
N TYR A 359 -18.28 -3.45 3.33
CA TYR A 359 -17.46 -4.29 2.48
C TYR A 359 -18.29 -5.10 1.48
N ASP A 360 -17.79 -5.20 0.26
CA ASP A 360 -18.12 -6.30 -0.64
C ASP A 360 -17.17 -7.47 -0.36
N VAL A 361 -17.70 -8.56 0.20
CA VAL A 361 -16.93 -9.75 0.55
C VAL A 361 -17.22 -10.87 -0.44
N TRP A 362 -16.17 -11.51 -0.93
CA TRP A 362 -16.24 -12.63 -1.87
C TRP A 362 -15.36 -13.79 -1.41
N PHE A 363 -15.83 -15.01 -1.62
CA PHE A 363 -15.13 -16.24 -1.28
C PHE A 363 -15.30 -17.31 -2.35
N ASN A 364 -14.22 -18.04 -2.62
CA ASN A 364 -14.15 -19.09 -3.62
C ASN A 364 -13.85 -20.44 -2.97
N THR A 365 -14.82 -21.35 -2.98
CA THR A 365 -14.70 -22.68 -2.35
C THR A 365 -13.81 -23.66 -3.12
N LEU A 366 -13.50 -23.42 -4.39
CA LEU A 366 -12.56 -24.26 -5.14
C LEU A 366 -11.12 -24.07 -4.66
N THR A 367 -10.79 -22.84 -4.24
CA THR A 367 -9.41 -22.46 -3.98
C THR A 367 -9.15 -21.92 -2.59
N GLY A 368 -10.20 -21.65 -1.80
CA GLY A 368 -10.10 -20.94 -0.53
C GLY A 368 -9.84 -19.44 -0.69
N ARG A 369 -9.70 -18.90 -1.91
CA ARG A 369 -9.43 -17.48 -2.10
C ARG A 369 -10.59 -16.61 -1.64
N TYR A 370 -10.28 -15.53 -0.93
CA TYR A 370 -11.24 -14.51 -0.54
C TYR A 370 -10.72 -13.12 -0.85
N ILE A 371 -11.65 -12.17 -0.92
CA ILE A 371 -11.36 -10.74 -0.94
C ILE A 371 -12.45 -9.98 -0.18
N LEU A 372 -12.05 -9.00 0.63
CA LEU A 372 -12.88 -8.06 1.36
C LEU A 372 -12.56 -6.68 0.78
N ILE A 373 -13.48 -6.13 0.00
CA ILE A 373 -13.30 -4.86 -0.71
C ILE A 373 -14.04 -3.77 0.07
N PRO A 374 -13.35 -2.82 0.72
CA PRO A 374 -13.99 -1.69 1.34
C PRO A 374 -14.67 -0.79 0.30
N LEU A 375 -15.76 -0.13 0.67
CA LEU A 375 -16.59 0.66 -0.25
C LEU A 375 -16.46 2.18 -0.09
N ASN A 376 -15.96 2.66 1.06
CA ASN A 376 -15.95 4.08 1.39
C ASN A 376 -14.56 4.61 1.81
N LEU A 377 -13.48 3.85 1.58
CA LEU A 377 -12.10 4.23 1.94
C LEU A 377 -11.38 5.06 0.88
#